data_AF-A0A3C0ESQ3-F1
#
_entry.id   AF-A0A3C0ESQ3-F1
#
_cell.length_a   1.000
_cell.length_b   1.000
_cell.length_c   1.000
_cell.angle_alpha   90.00
_cell.angle_beta   90.00
_cell.angle_gamma   90.00
#
_symmetry.space_group_name_H-M   'P 1'
#
loop_
_entity.id
_entity.type
_entity.pdbx_description
1 polymer ?
#
loop_
_entity_poly.entity_id
_entity_poly.type
_entity_poly.pdbx_seq_one_letter_code
_entity_poly.pdbx_strand_id
1 'polypeptide(L)'
;GDHIIAIGGRTGRDGIHGATFSSAELTDSHADEFSHAVQIGNAITEKQTLDVILQARDYEGGPLFSAITDCGAGGFSSAVGEMGEKVGARVILDNAPLKYRGLSYTEIWISEAQERMVLSVPKENVEKIMAICASEDVEVCDLGTFGYNNEAGEPELILTYREQEVGRLSMPLLHDGIPTPTREAQWTPGKYQTAQSHPVADKPSDMGDALKTLLAHPNIASKHWIIRQYDHEVQGGAVVKPLTGVNQDGPSDASVLRPKLGSNKAIALGGGLQTGMGEKSKGDSYWMTLAAIDEAVRNVVCTGADPSRICILDNFCWPSCDKPENLGSLVRSAEACYDGAMAYKTPFVSGKDSLNNQFTTDSGEVISIPPTMLISAMGIVQDATKTCTMDAKAAGNILLVIGNTTSAMCGSHYTMSYSDSSRSTDVPKTDLHDGPSQAAIVAGLIHHSKVVSAHDCSDGGLLVAAAEMAFAGSIGLDVDLSAIATNEKLDDLAAAFAETPSRYLLEITPENLDEVIRLLRDKQIPFGEVGRFNDSDKLTVRSSDAGQLLDQPLADLKASWLGTLDW
;
A
#
# COMPACT_ATOMS: atom_id res chain seq x y z
N GLY A 1 -0.60 -4.21 38.57
CA GLY A 1 -1.35 -5.25 39.31
C GLY A 1 -1.54 -6.44 38.40
N ASP A 2 -2.02 -6.19 37.19
CA ASP A 2 -2.05 -7.13 36.08
C ASP A 2 -0.71 -7.83 35.86
N HIS A 3 -0.80 -9.09 35.45
CA HIS A 3 0.30 -9.95 35.08
C HIS A 3 0.73 -9.70 33.63
N ILE A 4 2.02 -9.83 33.38
CA ILE A 4 2.64 -9.73 32.06
C ILE A 4 2.64 -11.15 31.48
N ILE A 5 1.63 -11.49 30.70
CA ILE A 5 1.51 -12.83 30.11
C ILE A 5 2.04 -12.80 28.68
N ALA A 6 3.07 -13.58 28.39
CA ALA A 6 3.53 -13.79 27.01
C ALA A 6 2.97 -15.11 26.47
N ILE A 7 2.48 -15.10 25.23
CA ILE A 7 1.96 -16.28 24.52
C ILE A 7 2.63 -16.44 23.16
N GLY A 8 2.65 -17.67 22.64
CA GLY A 8 3.05 -17.98 21.26
C GLY A 8 4.43 -18.62 21.13
N GLY A 9 5.34 -18.01 20.38
CA GLY A 9 6.66 -18.56 20.08
C GLY A 9 7.64 -18.61 21.26
N ARG A 10 8.64 -19.52 21.19
CA ARG A 10 9.74 -19.58 22.16
C ARG A 10 10.85 -18.57 21.83
N THR A 11 11.52 -18.06 22.86
CA THR A 11 12.61 -17.09 22.77
C THR A 11 13.93 -17.72 22.32
N GLY A 12 14.60 -17.12 21.34
CA GLY A 12 15.90 -17.54 20.81
C GLY A 12 16.82 -16.37 20.45
N ARG A 13 17.96 -16.62 19.80
CA ARG A 13 18.87 -15.56 19.29
C ARG A 13 18.39 -14.90 17.99
N ASP A 14 17.16 -15.17 17.58
CA ASP A 14 16.58 -14.66 16.36
C ASP A 14 16.48 -13.14 16.41
N GLY A 15 17.03 -12.46 15.39
CA GLY A 15 16.88 -11.01 15.21
C GLY A 15 17.48 -10.15 16.33
N ILE A 16 18.41 -10.68 17.14
CA ILE A 16 19.14 -9.84 18.09
C ILE A 16 19.95 -8.80 17.29
N HIS A 17 19.71 -7.51 17.57
CA HIS A 17 20.17 -6.36 16.78
C HIS A 17 19.47 -6.19 15.41
N GLY A 18 18.34 -6.84 15.17
CA GLY A 18 17.55 -6.72 13.94
C GLY A 18 17.06 -5.30 13.67
N ALA A 19 16.52 -4.62 14.68
CA ALA A 19 16.13 -3.20 14.58
C ALA A 19 17.32 -2.26 14.32
N THR A 20 18.49 -2.56 14.88
CA THR A 20 19.73 -1.81 14.62
C THR A 20 20.20 -2.04 13.19
N PHE A 21 20.08 -3.28 12.69
CA PHE A 21 20.40 -3.64 11.31
C PHE A 21 19.46 -2.96 10.31
N SER A 22 18.14 -2.99 10.52
CA SER A 22 17.18 -2.32 9.63
C SER A 22 17.34 -0.79 9.60
N SER A 23 18.01 -0.24 10.62
CA SER A 23 18.31 1.19 10.74
C SER A 23 19.72 1.54 10.28
N ALA A 24 20.55 0.57 9.92
CA ALA A 24 21.92 0.77 9.43
C ALA A 24 21.97 0.69 7.90
N GLU A 25 22.95 1.37 7.31
CA GLU A 25 23.24 1.25 5.89
C GLU A 25 23.80 -0.14 5.56
N LEU A 26 23.26 -0.76 4.50
CA LEU A 26 23.74 -2.07 4.04
C LEU A 26 25.10 -1.95 3.35
N THR A 27 26.06 -2.79 3.75
CA THR A 27 27.36 -2.97 3.10
C THR A 27 27.64 -4.45 2.79
N ASP A 28 28.70 -4.71 2.02
CA ASP A 28 29.17 -6.03 1.58
C ASP A 28 29.55 -6.99 2.71
N SER A 29 30.11 -6.48 3.81
CA SER A 29 30.47 -7.31 4.98
C SER A 29 29.27 -7.83 5.79
N HIS A 30 28.07 -7.29 5.56
CA HIS A 30 26.90 -7.61 6.38
C HIS A 30 26.34 -9.03 6.15
N ALA A 31 26.61 -9.65 5.00
CA ALA A 31 26.12 -11.01 4.71
C ALA A 31 26.72 -12.06 5.65
N ASP A 32 27.99 -11.90 6.06
CA ASP A 32 28.70 -12.83 6.93
C ASP A 32 28.51 -12.52 8.43
N GLU A 33 28.40 -11.24 8.80
CA GLU A 33 28.31 -10.79 10.20
C GLU A 33 26.92 -11.02 10.83
N PHE A 34 25.85 -11.08 10.02
CA PHE A 34 24.46 -11.01 10.52
C PHE A 34 23.58 -12.20 10.14
N SER A 35 24.16 -13.38 9.89
CA SER A 35 23.39 -14.61 9.63
C SER A 35 22.34 -14.97 10.72
N HIS A 36 22.48 -14.45 11.95
CA HIS A 36 21.54 -14.59 13.05
C HIS A 36 20.32 -13.64 12.98
N ALA A 37 20.33 -12.65 12.09
CA ALA A 37 19.21 -11.71 11.88
C ALA A 37 18.09 -12.29 11.02
N VAL A 38 18.29 -13.46 10.40
CA VAL A 38 17.26 -14.13 9.59
C VAL A 38 16.12 -14.60 10.50
N GLN A 39 14.99 -13.92 10.41
CA GLN A 39 13.76 -14.31 11.09
C GLN A 39 13.13 -15.50 10.36
N ILE A 40 12.82 -16.56 11.11
CA ILE A 40 12.10 -17.73 10.59
C ILE A 40 10.74 -17.75 11.27
N GLY A 41 9.71 -17.38 10.52
CA GLY A 41 8.34 -17.41 10.99
C GLY A 41 7.75 -18.84 11.00
N ASN A 42 6.76 -19.06 11.85
CA ASN A 42 5.96 -20.27 11.94
C ASN A 42 4.47 -19.94 11.92
N ALA A 43 3.89 -19.90 10.71
CA ALA A 43 2.48 -19.56 10.49
C ALA A 43 1.48 -20.46 11.25
N ILE A 44 1.85 -21.71 11.60
CA ILE A 44 0.98 -22.59 12.38
C ILE A 44 0.88 -22.06 13.82
N THR A 45 2.01 -21.74 14.44
CA THR A 45 2.05 -21.15 15.79
C THR A 45 1.36 -19.79 15.81
N GLU A 46 1.54 -18.96 14.78
CA GLU A 46 0.83 -17.69 14.65
C GLU A 46 -0.69 -17.89 14.62
N LYS A 47 -1.17 -18.85 13.82
CA LYS A 47 -2.60 -19.17 13.71
C LYS A 47 -3.21 -19.65 15.02
N GLN A 48 -2.52 -20.55 15.73
CA GLN A 48 -2.95 -21.04 17.05
C GLN A 48 -2.98 -19.90 18.08
N THR A 49 -1.95 -19.04 18.07
CA THR A 49 -1.87 -17.86 18.94
C THR A 49 -3.01 -16.89 18.67
N LEU A 50 -3.35 -16.65 17.40
CA LEU A 50 -4.51 -15.86 17.01
C LEU A 50 -5.82 -16.45 17.56
N ASP A 51 -6.01 -17.77 17.48
CA ASP A 51 -7.22 -18.42 18.03
C ASP A 51 -7.33 -18.25 19.55
N VAL A 52 -6.22 -18.38 20.28
CA VAL A 52 -6.16 -18.09 21.72
C VAL A 52 -6.59 -16.64 22.01
N ILE A 53 -6.07 -15.67 21.25
CA ILE A 53 -6.39 -14.25 21.44
C ILE A 53 -7.88 -14.00 21.19
N LEU A 54 -8.44 -14.58 20.11
CA LEU A 54 -9.86 -14.43 19.80
C LEU A 54 -10.75 -15.05 20.89
N GLN A 55 -10.42 -16.25 21.36
CA GLN A 55 -11.13 -16.90 22.46
C GLN A 55 -11.04 -16.11 23.77
N ALA A 56 -9.86 -15.56 24.09
CA ALA A 56 -9.66 -14.74 25.29
C ALA A 56 -10.38 -13.38 25.22
N ARG A 57 -10.47 -12.78 24.02
CA ARG A 57 -11.23 -11.54 23.76
C ARG A 57 -12.72 -11.77 23.90
N ASP A 58 -13.23 -12.87 23.34
CA ASP A 58 -14.66 -13.19 23.25
C ASP A 58 -15.16 -14.06 24.41
N TYR A 59 -14.36 -14.20 25.47
CA TYR A 59 -14.66 -15.07 26.60
C TYR A 59 -15.99 -14.71 27.28
N GLU A 60 -16.70 -15.72 27.80
CA GLU A 60 -17.96 -15.53 28.51
C GLU A 60 -17.72 -14.72 29.80
N GLY A 61 -18.35 -13.53 29.88
CA GLY A 61 -18.12 -12.58 30.97
C GLY A 61 -17.20 -11.40 30.59
N GLY A 62 -16.69 -11.38 29.35
CA GLY A 62 -15.90 -10.29 28.78
C GLY A 62 -14.44 -10.67 28.55
N PRO A 63 -13.66 -9.76 27.90
CA PRO A 63 -12.25 -10.00 27.60
C PRO A 63 -11.43 -10.36 28.84
N LEU A 64 -10.57 -11.37 28.71
CA LEU A 64 -9.73 -11.84 29.83
C LEU A 64 -8.49 -10.99 30.08
N PHE A 65 -8.13 -10.10 29.16
CA PHE A 65 -6.98 -9.21 29.22
C PHE A 65 -7.39 -7.75 29.04
N SER A 66 -6.61 -6.85 29.63
CA SER A 66 -6.83 -5.39 29.63
C SER A 66 -6.17 -4.72 28.41
N ALA A 67 -5.06 -5.28 27.93
CA ALA A 67 -4.27 -4.78 26.80
C ALA A 67 -3.44 -5.92 26.20
N ILE A 68 -3.02 -5.75 24.94
CA ILE A 68 -2.18 -6.67 24.20
C ILE A 68 -1.27 -5.89 23.23
N THR A 69 -0.06 -6.38 23.00
CA THR A 69 0.86 -5.89 21.96
C THR A 69 1.66 -7.05 21.37
N ASP A 70 2.17 -6.89 20.15
CA ASP A 70 3.08 -7.83 19.51
C ASP A 70 4.52 -7.69 20.04
N CYS A 71 5.32 -8.75 19.88
CA CYS A 71 6.76 -8.74 20.15
C CYS A 71 7.55 -8.72 18.84
N GLY A 72 7.67 -7.54 18.24
CA GLY A 72 8.48 -7.28 17.05
C GLY A 72 9.91 -6.85 17.38
N ALA A 73 10.33 -5.72 16.80
CA ALA A 73 11.63 -5.10 16.99
C ALA A 73 11.92 -4.83 18.48
N GLY A 74 13.09 -5.25 18.97
CA GLY A 74 13.45 -5.15 20.40
C GLY A 74 12.75 -6.14 21.33
N GLY A 75 11.82 -6.98 20.84
CA GLY A 75 11.25 -8.09 21.61
C GLY A 75 10.48 -7.68 22.87
N PHE A 76 10.70 -8.41 23.97
CA PHE A 76 10.06 -8.09 25.25
C PHE A 76 10.44 -6.70 25.76
N SER A 77 11.60 -6.18 25.36
CA SER A 77 12.03 -4.85 25.79
C SER A 77 11.14 -3.72 25.30
N SER A 78 10.73 -3.76 24.02
CA SER A 78 9.75 -2.81 23.46
C SER A 78 8.36 -3.15 23.99
N ALA A 79 7.90 -4.39 23.85
CA ALA A 79 6.52 -4.79 24.20
C ALA A 79 6.16 -4.45 25.66
N VAL A 80 6.98 -4.86 26.63
CA VAL A 80 6.74 -4.57 28.05
C VAL A 80 7.09 -3.12 28.39
N GLY A 81 8.11 -2.54 27.75
CA GLY A 81 8.51 -1.15 27.96
C GLY A 81 7.43 -0.15 27.57
N GLU A 82 6.75 -0.39 26.44
CA GLU A 82 5.65 0.42 25.93
C GLU A 82 4.37 0.22 26.76
N MET A 83 3.96 -1.03 26.99
CA MET A 83 2.79 -1.31 27.84
C MET A 83 2.97 -0.80 29.29
N GLY A 84 4.22 -0.76 29.75
CA GLY A 84 4.61 -0.29 31.08
C GLY A 84 4.91 1.21 31.18
N GLU A 85 4.85 1.99 30.09
CA GLU A 85 5.27 3.41 30.04
C GLU A 85 4.77 4.21 31.26
N LYS A 86 3.47 4.10 31.57
CA LYS A 86 2.80 4.91 32.60
C LYS A 86 2.69 4.25 33.97
N VAL A 87 3.00 2.95 34.06
CA VAL A 87 2.71 2.13 35.24
C VAL A 87 3.91 1.36 35.76
N GLY A 88 5.00 1.30 35.00
CA GLY A 88 6.17 0.49 35.31
C GLY A 88 5.89 -1.01 35.22
N ALA A 89 6.95 -1.80 35.34
CA ALA A 89 6.90 -3.25 35.22
C ALA A 89 8.02 -3.91 36.02
N ARG A 90 7.73 -5.06 36.61
CA ARG A 90 8.74 -5.98 37.14
C ARG A 90 8.70 -7.28 36.34
N VAL A 91 9.80 -7.59 35.69
CA VAL A 91 9.97 -8.72 34.79
C VAL A 91 10.91 -9.77 35.39
N ILE A 92 10.53 -11.04 35.23
CA ILE A 92 11.28 -12.22 35.67
C ILE A 92 11.69 -13.00 34.42
N LEU A 93 12.90 -12.79 33.95
CA LEU A 93 13.38 -13.27 32.65
C LEU A 93 13.55 -14.80 32.61
N ASP A 94 13.73 -15.48 33.74
CA ASP A 94 13.83 -16.94 33.81
C ASP A 94 12.53 -17.64 33.38
N ASN A 95 11.40 -16.94 33.44
CA ASN A 95 10.11 -17.50 33.08
C ASN A 95 9.89 -17.55 31.56
N ALA A 96 10.72 -16.87 30.76
CA ALA A 96 10.60 -16.87 29.31
C ALA A 96 10.89 -18.29 28.75
N PRO A 97 10.01 -18.85 27.91
CA PRO A 97 10.25 -20.15 27.28
C PRO A 97 11.38 -20.01 26.26
N LEU A 98 12.38 -20.89 26.32
CA LEU A 98 13.59 -20.80 25.49
C LEU A 98 13.62 -21.90 24.41
N LYS A 99 14.07 -21.57 23.20
CA LYS A 99 14.32 -22.55 22.13
C LYS A 99 15.47 -23.51 22.50
N TYR A 100 16.50 -22.98 23.17
CA TYR A 100 17.67 -23.74 23.62
C TYR A 100 18.29 -23.10 24.87
N ARG A 101 19.08 -23.89 25.60
CA ARG A 101 19.79 -23.42 26.80
C ARG A 101 20.94 -22.49 26.43
N GLY A 102 21.33 -21.62 27.36
CA GLY A 102 22.56 -20.81 27.25
C GLY A 102 22.35 -19.41 26.69
N LEU A 103 21.11 -18.94 26.56
CA LEU A 103 20.80 -17.53 26.38
C LEU A 103 21.12 -16.76 27.66
N SER A 104 21.78 -15.61 27.52
CA SER A 104 21.96 -14.60 28.55
C SER A 104 20.66 -13.83 28.79
N TYR A 105 20.54 -13.15 29.94
CA TYR A 105 19.36 -12.35 30.25
C TYR A 105 19.14 -11.22 29.24
N THR A 106 20.21 -10.64 28.69
CA THR A 106 20.12 -9.63 27.63
C THR A 106 19.52 -10.24 26.37
N GLU A 107 20.03 -11.38 25.90
CA GLU A 107 19.51 -12.06 24.72
C GLU A 107 18.04 -12.46 24.89
N ILE A 108 17.62 -12.89 26.08
CA ILE A 108 16.20 -13.17 26.37
C ILE A 108 15.34 -11.91 26.24
N TRP A 109 15.82 -10.80 26.79
CA TRP A 109 15.09 -9.54 26.86
C TRP A 109 14.89 -8.86 25.49
N ILE A 110 15.93 -8.89 24.64
CA ILE A 110 15.94 -8.19 23.35
C ILE A 110 15.71 -9.12 22.15
N SER A 111 15.46 -10.41 22.37
CA SER A 111 15.18 -11.38 21.29
C SER A 111 14.00 -10.92 20.44
N GLU A 112 14.15 -10.96 19.11
CA GLU A 112 13.09 -10.67 18.12
C GLU A 112 12.54 -11.98 17.51
N ALA A 113 12.52 -13.06 18.29
CA ALA A 113 11.85 -14.29 17.90
C ALA A 113 10.37 -14.03 17.57
N GLN A 114 9.88 -14.70 16.53
CA GLN A 114 8.58 -14.45 15.92
C GLN A 114 7.42 -15.10 16.70
N GLU A 115 6.19 -14.81 16.25
CA GLU A 115 4.91 -15.35 16.77
C GLU A 115 4.67 -15.12 18.27
N ARG A 116 5.15 -14.02 18.84
CA ARG A 116 4.98 -13.71 20.27
C ARG A 116 4.11 -12.50 20.49
N MET A 117 3.23 -12.59 21.48
CA MET A 117 2.36 -11.50 21.94
C MET A 117 2.47 -11.36 23.46
N VAL A 118 2.37 -10.13 23.97
CA VAL A 118 2.34 -9.82 25.40
C VAL A 118 0.98 -9.24 25.76
N LEU A 119 0.39 -9.77 26.84
CA LEU A 119 -0.92 -9.41 27.35
C LEU A 119 -0.79 -8.85 28.78
N SER A 120 -1.54 -7.80 29.08
CA SER A 120 -1.80 -7.35 30.46
C SER A 120 -3.04 -8.06 30.97
N VAL A 121 -2.87 -8.96 31.94
CA VAL A 121 -3.93 -9.88 32.37
C VAL A 121 -4.26 -9.66 33.84
N PRO A 122 -5.50 -9.30 34.21
CA PRO A 122 -5.94 -9.27 35.60
C PRO A 122 -5.66 -10.61 36.30
N LYS A 123 -5.20 -10.56 37.55
CA LYS A 123 -4.73 -11.74 38.29
C LYS A 123 -5.76 -12.88 38.32
N GLU A 124 -7.03 -12.54 38.49
CA GLU A 124 -8.17 -13.47 38.51
C GLU A 124 -8.44 -14.19 37.18
N ASN A 125 -7.84 -13.71 36.07
CA ASN A 125 -8.02 -14.26 34.73
C ASN A 125 -6.81 -15.06 34.23
N VAL A 126 -5.67 -15.02 34.93
CA VAL A 126 -4.42 -15.69 34.52
C VAL A 126 -4.64 -17.18 34.27
N GLU A 127 -5.28 -17.89 35.21
CA GLU A 127 -5.53 -19.32 35.09
C GLU A 127 -6.44 -19.65 33.89
N LYS A 128 -7.40 -18.76 33.55
CA LYS A 128 -8.28 -18.95 32.41
C LYS A 128 -7.53 -18.82 31.09
N ILE A 129 -6.65 -17.82 30.96
CA ILE A 129 -5.82 -17.66 29.77
C ILE A 129 -4.88 -18.84 29.60
N MET A 130 -4.23 -19.29 30.68
CA MET A 130 -3.37 -20.48 30.63
C MET A 130 -4.12 -21.72 30.16
N ALA A 131 -5.38 -21.90 30.59
CA ALA A 131 -6.22 -23.00 30.15
C ALA A 131 -6.56 -22.94 28.64
N ILE A 132 -6.86 -21.74 28.11
CA ILE A 132 -7.11 -21.53 26.66
C ILE A 132 -5.84 -21.80 25.85
N CYS A 133 -4.68 -21.31 26.31
CA CYS A 133 -3.41 -21.58 25.64
C CYS A 133 -3.13 -23.09 25.57
N ALA A 134 -3.37 -23.81 26.68
CA ALA A 134 -3.20 -25.26 26.73
C ALA A 134 -4.17 -26.03 25.82
N SER A 135 -5.41 -25.55 25.61
CA SER A 135 -6.35 -26.21 24.68
C SER A 135 -5.96 -26.07 23.21
N GLU A 136 -5.22 -25.01 22.86
CA GLU A 136 -4.77 -24.72 21.50
C GLU A 136 -3.29 -25.10 21.24
N ASP A 137 -2.63 -25.72 22.23
CA ASP A 137 -1.19 -26.06 22.19
C ASP A 137 -0.28 -24.84 21.95
N VAL A 138 -0.62 -23.72 22.60
CA VAL A 138 0.14 -22.46 22.56
C VAL A 138 0.96 -22.32 23.84
N GLU A 139 2.25 -22.03 23.69
CA GLU A 139 3.12 -21.75 24.84
C GLU A 139 2.66 -20.48 25.55
N VAL A 140 2.75 -20.48 26.88
CA VAL A 140 2.38 -19.34 27.71
C VAL A 140 3.33 -19.22 28.89
N CYS A 141 3.71 -18.00 29.26
CA CYS A 141 4.42 -17.74 30.49
C CYS A 141 3.98 -16.46 31.17
N ASP A 142 4.09 -16.45 32.50
CA ASP A 142 3.92 -15.26 33.33
C ASP A 142 5.30 -14.63 33.57
N LEU A 143 5.56 -13.50 32.91
CA LEU A 143 6.82 -12.77 33.00
C LEU A 143 6.88 -11.83 34.20
N GLY A 144 5.83 -11.71 35.01
CA GLY A 144 5.81 -10.83 36.18
C GLY A 144 4.60 -9.90 36.16
N THR A 145 4.75 -8.65 36.61
CA THR A 145 3.61 -7.77 36.86
C THR A 145 3.87 -6.33 36.43
N PHE A 146 2.85 -5.69 35.84
CA PHE A 146 2.81 -4.23 35.65
C PHE A 146 2.49 -3.51 36.98
N GLY A 147 2.67 -2.19 37.03
CA GLY A 147 2.31 -1.38 38.20
C GLY A 147 3.41 -1.32 39.26
N TYR A 148 4.65 -1.10 38.84
CA TYR A 148 5.81 -1.00 39.71
C TYR A 148 6.36 0.44 39.70
N ASN A 149 6.33 1.10 40.86
CA ASN A 149 6.81 2.47 41.03
C ASN A 149 7.94 2.52 42.06
N ASN A 150 8.84 3.50 41.92
CA ASN A 150 9.88 3.80 42.90
C ASN A 150 9.30 4.45 44.17
N GLU A 151 10.16 4.73 45.15
CA GLU A 151 9.76 5.38 46.42
C GLU A 151 9.15 6.77 46.23
N ALA A 152 9.49 7.46 45.14
CA ALA A 152 8.92 8.75 44.76
C ALA A 152 7.58 8.63 44.01
N GLY A 153 7.14 7.41 43.71
CA GLY A 153 5.90 7.12 42.99
C GLY A 153 6.03 7.14 41.46
N GLU A 154 7.25 7.25 40.92
CA GLU A 154 7.49 7.24 39.47
C GLU A 154 7.57 5.80 38.94
N PRO A 155 7.03 5.52 37.74
CA PRO A 155 7.06 4.17 37.17
C PRO A 155 8.49 3.72 36.80
N GLU A 156 8.84 2.49 37.18
CA GLU A 156 10.14 1.87 36.89
C GLU A 156 9.98 0.54 36.15
N LEU A 157 10.92 0.25 35.26
CA LEU A 157 11.18 -1.07 34.72
C LEU A 157 12.24 -1.78 35.58
N ILE A 158 11.92 -2.95 36.12
CA ILE A 158 12.89 -3.81 36.82
C ILE A 158 12.97 -5.15 36.11
N LEU A 159 14.19 -5.58 35.82
CA LEU A 159 14.49 -6.89 35.26
C LEU A 159 15.18 -7.75 36.31
N THR A 160 14.66 -8.94 36.52
CA THR A 160 15.28 -9.95 37.37
C THR A 160 15.62 -11.20 36.57
N TYR A 161 16.79 -11.79 36.88
CA TYR A 161 17.23 -13.07 36.34
C TYR A 161 17.95 -13.86 37.42
N ARG A 162 17.54 -15.11 37.64
CA ARG A 162 17.98 -16.01 38.72
C ARG A 162 17.96 -15.33 40.09
N GLU A 163 16.82 -14.69 40.38
CA GLU A 163 16.56 -13.93 41.61
C GLU A 163 17.48 -12.70 41.82
N GLN A 164 18.33 -12.34 40.84
CA GLN A 164 19.16 -11.16 40.87
C GLN A 164 18.55 -10.03 40.04
N GLU A 165 18.62 -8.80 40.53
CA GLU A 165 18.32 -7.62 39.70
C GLU A 165 19.43 -7.45 38.66
N VAL A 166 19.05 -7.49 37.39
CA VAL A 166 19.99 -7.36 36.25
C VAL A 166 19.76 -6.09 35.44
N GLY A 167 18.66 -5.37 35.72
CA GLY A 167 18.37 -4.08 35.11
C GLY A 167 17.31 -3.31 35.89
N ARG A 168 17.49 -1.99 35.93
CA ARG A 168 16.51 -1.05 36.47
C ARG A 168 16.56 0.23 35.64
N LEU A 169 15.40 0.70 35.18
CA LEU A 169 15.31 1.91 34.38
C LEU A 169 14.06 2.71 34.74
N SER A 170 14.21 4.03 34.81
CA SER A 170 13.08 4.96 34.94
C SER A 170 12.29 4.99 33.63
N MET A 171 10.98 4.74 33.68
CA MET A 171 10.13 4.83 32.48
C MET A 171 10.06 6.26 31.92
N PRO A 172 9.96 7.33 32.74
CA PRO A 172 10.08 8.70 32.24
C PRO A 172 11.40 8.97 31.53
N LEU A 173 12.52 8.47 32.06
CA LEU A 173 13.81 8.62 31.38
C LEU A 173 13.82 7.89 30.03
N LEU A 174 13.25 6.68 29.97
CA LEU A 174 13.22 5.86 28.76
C LEU A 174 12.38 6.52 27.65
N HIS A 175 11.20 7.05 28.00
CA HIS A 175 10.21 7.54 27.03
C HIS A 175 10.29 9.05 26.77
N ASP A 176 10.62 9.87 27.78
CA ASP A 176 10.71 11.33 27.66
C ASP A 176 12.15 11.87 27.61
N GLY A 177 13.14 11.02 27.87
CA GLY A 177 14.56 11.40 27.89
C GLY A 177 15.27 11.39 26.53
N ILE A 178 14.55 11.05 25.45
CA ILE A 178 15.12 10.91 24.11
C ILE A 178 15.29 12.31 23.47
N PRO A 179 16.50 12.68 22.98
CA PRO A 179 16.71 13.98 22.35
C PRO A 179 15.95 14.07 21.01
N THR A 180 15.30 15.21 20.77
CA THR A 180 14.63 15.53 19.50
C THR A 180 15.47 16.52 18.69
N PRO A 181 16.39 16.06 17.82
CA PRO A 181 17.27 16.97 17.07
C PRO A 181 16.51 17.74 15.99
N THR A 182 16.79 19.04 15.88
CA THR A 182 16.39 19.82 14.70
C THR A 182 17.44 19.62 13.60
N ARG A 183 16.98 19.28 12.39
CA ARG A 183 17.83 19.05 11.21
C ARG A 183 17.49 20.04 10.10
N GLU A 184 18.48 20.37 9.27
CA GLU A 184 18.29 21.23 8.10
C GLU A 184 17.85 20.39 6.90
N ALA A 185 16.74 20.76 6.27
CA ALA A 185 16.22 20.15 5.05
C ALA A 185 16.39 21.13 3.89
N GLN A 186 16.91 20.66 2.76
CA GLN A 186 17.12 21.48 1.56
C GLN A 186 16.34 20.89 0.38
N TRP A 187 15.48 21.69 -0.23
CA TRP A 187 14.76 21.28 -1.44
C TRP A 187 15.10 22.22 -2.59
N THR A 188 15.47 21.65 -3.74
CA THR A 188 15.58 22.38 -5.00
C THR A 188 14.80 21.62 -6.07
N PRO A 189 13.77 22.22 -6.69
CA PRO A 189 13.03 21.60 -7.77
C PRO A 189 13.94 21.10 -8.88
N GLY A 190 13.79 19.83 -9.29
CA GLY A 190 14.53 19.23 -10.39
C GLY A 190 16.03 19.04 -10.18
N LYS A 191 16.48 18.92 -8.92
CA LYS A 191 17.86 18.50 -8.62
C LYS A 191 17.99 17.05 -8.15
N TYR A 192 16.88 16.40 -7.79
CA TYR A 192 16.94 14.99 -7.43
C TYR A 192 17.25 14.18 -8.69
N GLN A 193 18.34 13.43 -8.67
CA GLN A 193 18.76 12.54 -9.74
C GLN A 193 19.14 11.21 -9.10
N THR A 194 18.36 10.17 -9.35
CA THR A 194 18.84 8.80 -9.14
C THR A 194 19.84 8.46 -10.25
N ALA A 195 20.87 7.68 -9.91
CA ALA A 195 21.81 7.18 -10.90
C ALA A 195 21.15 6.07 -11.73
N GLN A 196 21.13 6.27 -13.05
CA GLN A 196 20.74 5.36 -14.15
C GLN A 196 19.24 5.09 -14.38
N SER A 197 18.69 5.82 -15.36
CA SER A 197 17.56 5.34 -16.16
C SER A 197 18.02 4.16 -17.04
N HIS A 198 17.23 3.08 -17.06
CA HIS A 198 17.33 1.97 -18.02
C HIS A 198 17.63 2.43 -19.46
N PRO A 199 18.21 1.57 -20.33
CA PRO A 199 18.39 1.92 -21.74
C PRO A 199 17.04 2.30 -22.34
N VAL A 200 16.90 3.58 -22.62
CA VAL A 200 15.69 4.14 -23.16
C VAL A 200 15.66 3.83 -24.65
N ALA A 201 14.61 3.17 -25.13
CA ALA A 201 14.47 2.91 -26.56
C ALA A 201 14.27 4.23 -27.32
N ASP A 202 14.61 4.24 -28.61
CA ASP A 202 14.20 5.34 -29.49
C ASP A 202 12.67 5.44 -29.55
N LYS A 203 12.16 6.63 -29.89
CA LYS A 203 10.73 6.89 -30.05
C LYS A 203 10.04 5.75 -30.83
N PRO A 204 8.88 5.24 -30.38
CA PRO A 204 8.22 4.11 -31.02
C PRO A 204 7.83 4.42 -32.47
N SER A 205 7.82 3.37 -33.30
CA SER A 205 7.42 3.41 -34.72
C SER A 205 5.96 3.80 -34.90
N ASP A 206 5.09 3.26 -34.05
CA ASP A 206 3.65 3.54 -34.04
C ASP A 206 3.04 3.38 -32.63
N MET A 207 1.74 3.69 -32.51
CA MET A 207 1.01 3.65 -31.26
C MET A 207 0.78 2.23 -30.73
N GLY A 208 0.72 1.23 -31.62
CA GLY A 208 0.58 -0.17 -31.23
C GLY A 208 1.83 -0.72 -30.56
N ASP A 209 3.01 -0.39 -31.09
CA ASP A 209 4.29 -0.74 -30.49
C ASP A 209 4.47 -0.06 -29.11
N ALA A 210 4.05 1.20 -28.99
CA ALA A 210 4.04 1.92 -27.72
C ALA A 210 3.15 1.23 -26.68
N LEU A 211 1.91 0.89 -27.04
CA LEU A 211 0.97 0.22 -26.16
C LEU A 211 1.48 -1.16 -25.71
N LYS A 212 1.99 -1.98 -26.64
CA LYS A 212 2.54 -3.32 -26.30
C LYS A 212 3.75 -3.22 -25.38
N THR A 213 4.63 -2.24 -25.60
CA THR A 213 5.78 -2.00 -24.74
C THR A 213 5.38 -1.60 -23.34
N LEU A 214 4.38 -0.71 -23.21
CA LEU A 214 3.84 -0.31 -21.91
C LEU A 214 3.13 -1.46 -21.20
N LEU A 215 2.30 -2.23 -21.89
CA LEU A 215 1.66 -3.43 -21.34
C LEU A 215 2.70 -4.45 -20.85
N ALA A 216 3.84 -4.56 -21.55
CA ALA A 216 4.95 -5.42 -21.16
C ALA A 216 5.88 -4.79 -20.10
N HIS A 217 5.68 -3.53 -19.68
CA HIS A 217 6.53 -2.89 -18.69
C HIS A 217 6.34 -3.58 -17.32
N PRO A 218 7.39 -3.94 -16.57
CA PRO A 218 7.26 -4.71 -15.32
C PRO A 218 6.31 -4.10 -14.27
N ASN A 219 6.18 -2.77 -14.23
CA ASN A 219 5.21 -2.10 -13.34
C ASN A 219 3.75 -2.35 -13.77
N ILE A 220 3.46 -2.40 -15.07
CA ILE A 220 2.11 -2.54 -15.65
C ILE A 220 1.74 -4.01 -15.90
N ALA A 221 2.69 -4.81 -16.39
CA ALA A 221 2.49 -6.20 -16.78
C ALA A 221 1.84 -7.04 -15.68
N SER A 222 1.13 -8.09 -16.08
CA SER A 222 0.36 -8.93 -15.19
C SER A 222 1.19 -9.49 -14.03
N LYS A 223 0.63 -9.39 -12.81
CA LYS A 223 1.20 -10.00 -11.60
C LYS A 223 0.58 -11.36 -11.28
N HIS A 224 -0.07 -12.01 -12.26
CA HIS A 224 -0.82 -13.25 -12.04
C HIS A 224 0.02 -14.39 -11.44
N TRP A 225 1.29 -14.54 -11.85
CA TRP A 225 2.16 -15.63 -11.40
C TRP A 225 2.32 -15.65 -9.87
N ILE A 226 2.46 -14.47 -9.24
CA ILE A 226 2.61 -14.37 -7.79
C ILE A 226 1.26 -14.35 -7.09
N ILE A 227 0.26 -13.67 -7.65
CA ILE A 227 -1.09 -13.60 -7.07
C ILE A 227 -1.69 -15.00 -6.92
N ARG A 228 -1.53 -15.87 -7.93
CA ARG A 228 -2.12 -17.22 -7.94
C ARG A 228 -1.48 -18.20 -6.94
N GLN A 229 -0.35 -17.85 -6.34
CA GLN A 229 0.29 -18.69 -5.33
C GLN A 229 -0.37 -18.56 -3.96
N TYR A 230 -1.12 -17.48 -3.72
CA TYR A 230 -1.78 -17.20 -2.44
C TYR A 230 -3.26 -17.55 -2.48
N ASP A 231 -3.81 -17.87 -1.31
CA ASP A 231 -5.24 -18.11 -1.11
C ASP A 231 -6.01 -16.77 -1.08
N HIS A 232 -7.19 -16.76 -1.71
CA HIS A 232 -8.10 -15.60 -1.76
C HIS A 232 -9.52 -15.93 -1.25
N GLU A 233 -9.73 -17.12 -0.68
CA GLU A 233 -11.06 -17.72 -0.46
C GLU A 233 -11.31 -18.15 0.99
N VAL A 234 -10.25 -18.34 1.78
CA VAL A 234 -10.35 -18.67 3.20
C VAL A 234 -11.26 -17.67 3.91
N GLN A 235 -12.17 -18.21 4.74
CA GLN A 235 -13.30 -17.52 5.39
C GLN A 235 -14.49 -17.14 4.49
N GLY A 236 -14.41 -17.33 3.17
CA GLY A 236 -15.54 -17.10 2.23
C GLY A 236 -16.02 -15.64 2.20
N GLY A 237 -15.13 -14.71 2.52
CA GLY A 237 -15.41 -13.28 2.64
C GLY A 237 -15.07 -12.46 1.39
N ALA A 238 -14.33 -13.01 0.42
CA ALA A 238 -13.93 -12.26 -0.77
C ALA A 238 -15.11 -11.98 -1.71
N VAL A 239 -15.25 -10.72 -2.12
CA VAL A 239 -16.29 -10.22 -3.04
C VAL A 239 -15.64 -9.84 -4.37
N VAL A 240 -14.63 -8.98 -4.32
CA VAL A 240 -13.76 -8.64 -5.46
C VAL A 240 -12.36 -9.13 -5.14
N LYS A 241 -11.76 -9.87 -6.06
CA LYS A 241 -10.45 -10.50 -5.93
C LYS A 241 -9.39 -9.71 -6.70
N PRO A 242 -8.09 -9.94 -6.44
CA PRO A 242 -7.02 -9.26 -7.17
C PRO A 242 -7.02 -9.49 -8.68
N LEU A 243 -7.59 -10.61 -9.16
CA LEU A 243 -7.79 -10.87 -10.59
C LEU A 243 -9.29 -10.97 -10.90
N THR A 244 -9.73 -10.27 -11.95
CA THR A 244 -11.14 -10.21 -12.39
C THR A 244 -11.28 -10.53 -13.88
N GLY A 245 -12.44 -10.25 -14.49
CA GLY A 245 -12.72 -10.60 -15.89
C GLY A 245 -13.23 -12.02 -16.11
N VAL A 246 -13.57 -12.28 -17.38
CA VAL A 246 -14.21 -13.53 -17.83
C VAL A 246 -13.36 -14.76 -17.50
N ASN A 247 -12.04 -14.62 -17.60
CA ASN A 247 -11.09 -15.71 -17.33
C ASN A 247 -10.35 -15.55 -15.98
N GLN A 248 -10.77 -14.60 -15.13
CA GLN A 248 -10.13 -14.30 -13.84
C GLN A 248 -8.63 -14.02 -14.00
N ASP A 249 -8.29 -13.24 -15.01
CA ASP A 249 -6.94 -12.94 -15.46
C ASP A 249 -6.75 -11.47 -15.86
N GLY A 250 -7.75 -10.60 -15.66
CA GLY A 250 -7.56 -9.15 -15.70
C GLY A 250 -7.16 -8.62 -14.32
N PRO A 251 -6.60 -7.40 -14.23
CA PRO A 251 -6.32 -6.76 -12.95
C PRO A 251 -7.62 -6.44 -12.19
N SER A 252 -7.47 -5.98 -10.95
CA SER A 252 -8.53 -5.33 -10.18
C SER A 252 -7.95 -4.10 -9.52
N ASP A 253 -8.69 -2.99 -9.50
CA ASP A 253 -8.23 -1.76 -8.84
C ASP A 253 -8.09 -1.95 -7.33
N ALA A 254 -8.96 -2.74 -6.72
CA ALA A 254 -8.92 -3.04 -5.28
C ALA A 254 -9.51 -4.42 -4.99
N SER A 255 -9.20 -4.95 -3.81
CA SER A 255 -9.87 -6.13 -3.27
C SER A 255 -11.01 -5.72 -2.34
N VAL A 256 -12.14 -6.43 -2.38
CA VAL A 256 -13.29 -6.16 -1.51
C VAL A 256 -13.60 -7.39 -0.67
N LEU A 257 -13.62 -7.22 0.65
CA LEU A 257 -13.84 -8.28 1.63
C LEU A 257 -15.06 -7.98 2.50
N ARG A 258 -15.85 -9.01 2.79
CA ARG A 258 -16.97 -8.97 3.74
C ARG A 258 -16.52 -9.58 5.07
N PRO A 259 -16.06 -8.77 6.04
CA PRO A 259 -15.56 -9.28 7.33
C PRO A 259 -16.68 -9.88 8.20
N LYS A 260 -17.95 -9.57 7.92
CA LYS A 260 -19.11 -10.10 8.63
C LYS A 260 -20.06 -10.74 7.63
N LEU A 261 -20.06 -12.06 7.52
CA LEU A 261 -20.83 -12.80 6.49
C LEU A 261 -22.34 -12.52 6.51
N GLY A 262 -22.91 -12.13 7.65
CA GLY A 262 -24.33 -11.74 7.77
C GLY A 262 -24.66 -10.29 7.37
N SER A 263 -23.70 -9.52 6.87
CA SER A 263 -23.86 -8.10 6.52
C SER A 263 -23.46 -7.87 5.08
N ASN A 264 -24.26 -7.12 4.31
CA ASN A 264 -23.85 -6.70 2.97
C ASN A 264 -22.77 -5.61 2.96
N LYS A 265 -22.46 -4.99 4.10
CA LYS A 265 -21.31 -4.08 4.18
C LYS A 265 -20.00 -4.84 4.00
N ALA A 266 -19.11 -4.26 3.21
CA ALA A 266 -17.77 -4.77 2.94
C ALA A 266 -16.72 -3.67 3.12
N ILE A 267 -15.46 -4.07 3.03
CA ILE A 267 -14.28 -3.22 3.11
C ILE A 267 -13.51 -3.39 1.79
N ALA A 268 -13.23 -2.28 1.11
CA ALA A 268 -12.32 -2.23 -0.02
C ALA A 268 -10.91 -1.90 0.46
N LEU A 269 -9.91 -2.59 -0.10
CA LEU A 269 -8.49 -2.41 0.15
C LEU A 269 -7.79 -2.17 -1.18
N GLY A 270 -7.14 -1.00 -1.32
CA GLY A 270 -6.40 -0.60 -2.52
C GLY A 270 -5.12 0.12 -2.14
N GLY A 271 -4.29 0.42 -3.13
CA GLY A 271 -3.00 1.09 -2.93
C GLY A 271 -2.68 2.08 -4.03
N GLY A 272 -1.73 2.97 -3.77
CA GLY A 272 -1.21 3.91 -4.77
C GLY A 272 0.29 4.10 -4.62
N LEU A 273 0.99 4.17 -5.74
CA LEU A 273 2.44 4.21 -5.81
C LEU A 273 2.90 4.87 -7.13
N GLN A 274 3.40 6.10 -7.06
CA GLN A 274 3.69 6.92 -8.26
C GLN A 274 5.17 7.31 -8.39
N THR A 275 6.08 6.35 -8.14
CA THR A 275 7.54 6.58 -7.98
C THR A 275 8.20 7.31 -9.15
N GLY A 276 7.75 7.08 -10.38
CA GLY A 276 8.28 7.74 -11.58
C GLY A 276 8.24 9.28 -11.50
N MET A 277 7.24 9.85 -10.83
CA MET A 277 7.11 11.30 -10.64
C MET A 277 8.13 11.89 -9.64
N GLY A 278 8.69 11.07 -8.75
CA GLY A 278 9.72 11.47 -7.79
C GLY A 278 11.15 11.21 -8.26
N GLU A 279 11.34 10.24 -9.16
CA GLU A 279 12.65 9.74 -9.57
C GLU A 279 13.36 10.60 -10.63
N LYS A 280 12.61 11.21 -11.55
CA LYS A 280 13.19 11.92 -12.71
C LYS A 280 13.92 13.20 -12.31
N SER A 281 14.80 13.67 -13.20
CA SER A 281 15.55 14.91 -13.03
C SER A 281 14.70 16.16 -12.82
N LYS A 282 13.40 16.14 -13.16
CA LYS A 282 12.44 17.21 -12.84
C LYS A 282 11.32 16.79 -11.88
N GLY A 283 11.47 15.62 -11.25
CA GLY A 283 10.50 15.04 -10.33
C GLY A 283 10.32 15.86 -9.06
N ASP A 284 9.23 15.58 -8.35
CA ASP A 284 8.85 16.27 -7.12
C ASP A 284 8.09 15.32 -6.20
N SER A 285 8.66 15.01 -5.04
CA SER A 285 8.09 14.04 -4.11
C SER A 285 6.76 14.50 -3.48
N TYR A 286 6.44 15.81 -3.51
CA TYR A 286 5.13 16.31 -3.13
C TYR A 286 4.05 15.86 -4.13
N TRP A 287 4.29 16.05 -5.44
CA TRP A 287 3.34 15.66 -6.48
C TRP A 287 3.24 14.14 -6.61
N MET A 288 4.36 13.43 -6.47
CA MET A 288 4.40 11.97 -6.35
C MET A 288 3.48 11.47 -5.22
N THR A 289 3.58 12.07 -4.03
CA THR A 289 2.78 11.66 -2.87
C THR A 289 1.30 11.97 -3.07
N LEU A 290 0.96 13.16 -3.60
CA LEU A 290 -0.44 13.48 -3.91
C LEU A 290 -1.05 12.56 -4.98
N ALA A 291 -0.26 12.15 -5.98
CA ALA A 291 -0.69 11.21 -6.99
C ALA A 291 -0.91 9.80 -6.41
N ALA A 292 -0.05 9.36 -5.48
CA ALA A 292 -0.23 8.09 -4.76
C ALA A 292 -1.49 8.10 -3.86
N ILE A 293 -1.79 9.21 -3.17
CA ILE A 293 -3.03 9.36 -2.39
C ILE A 293 -4.26 9.31 -3.30
N ASP A 294 -4.22 10.07 -4.40
CA ASP A 294 -5.29 10.08 -5.41
C ASP A 294 -5.54 8.67 -5.96
N GLU A 295 -4.50 7.97 -6.42
CA GLU A 295 -4.59 6.60 -6.93
C GLU A 295 -5.19 5.62 -5.92
N ALA A 296 -4.69 5.62 -4.67
CA ALA A 296 -5.22 4.74 -3.63
C ALA A 296 -6.72 4.98 -3.37
N VAL A 297 -7.16 6.24 -3.41
CA VAL A 297 -8.59 6.60 -3.31
C VAL A 297 -9.36 6.14 -4.55
N ARG A 298 -8.85 6.41 -5.77
CA ARG A 298 -9.48 5.98 -7.03
C ARG A 298 -9.70 4.48 -7.03
N ASN A 299 -8.69 3.71 -6.64
CA ASN A 299 -8.71 2.25 -6.60
C ASN A 299 -9.88 1.71 -5.77
N VAL A 300 -10.04 2.16 -4.52
CA VAL A 300 -11.15 1.72 -3.67
C VAL A 300 -12.51 2.27 -4.14
N VAL A 301 -12.55 3.48 -4.71
CA VAL A 301 -13.78 4.08 -5.27
C VAL A 301 -14.28 3.30 -6.49
N CYS A 302 -13.41 2.85 -7.39
CA CYS A 302 -13.76 2.02 -8.55
C CYS A 302 -14.50 0.74 -8.15
N THR A 303 -14.24 0.21 -6.95
CA THR A 303 -14.93 -0.98 -6.42
C THR A 303 -16.19 -0.66 -5.59
N GLY A 304 -16.56 0.63 -5.48
CA GLY A 304 -17.79 1.09 -4.83
C GLY A 304 -17.63 1.54 -3.37
N ALA A 305 -16.40 1.82 -2.91
CA ALA A 305 -16.19 2.41 -1.60
C ALA A 305 -16.76 3.84 -1.52
N ASP A 306 -17.31 4.20 -0.36
CA ASP A 306 -17.75 5.56 -0.06
C ASP A 306 -16.52 6.43 0.29
N PRO A 307 -16.19 7.46 -0.51
CA PRO A 307 -15.01 8.28 -0.29
C PRO A 307 -15.03 9.06 1.02
N SER A 308 -16.22 9.33 1.59
CA SER A 308 -16.32 9.96 2.91
C SER A 308 -15.97 9.02 4.07
N ARG A 309 -15.74 7.74 3.78
CA ARG A 309 -15.46 6.65 4.73
C ARG A 309 -14.19 5.90 4.38
N ILE A 310 -13.24 6.58 3.74
CA ILE A 310 -11.88 6.09 3.51
C ILE A 310 -10.98 6.56 4.65
N CYS A 311 -10.06 5.68 5.07
CA CYS A 311 -8.85 6.05 5.79
C CYS A 311 -7.64 5.52 5.02
N ILE A 312 -6.48 6.14 5.23
CA ILE A 312 -5.24 5.79 4.55
C ILE A 312 -4.11 5.45 5.52
N LEU A 313 -3.07 4.82 4.99
CA LEU A 313 -1.82 4.52 5.67
C LEU A 313 -0.65 4.96 4.81
N ASP A 314 0.37 5.56 5.41
CA ASP A 314 1.62 5.96 4.75
C ASP A 314 2.75 4.94 4.98
N ASN A 315 3.57 4.71 3.96
CA ASN A 315 4.81 3.97 4.08
C ASN A 315 5.93 4.75 3.39
N PHE A 316 6.75 5.45 4.18
CA PHE A 316 7.91 6.21 3.72
C PHE A 316 9.09 5.28 3.46
N CYS A 317 9.50 5.12 2.20
CA CYS A 317 10.73 4.44 1.82
C CYS A 317 11.72 5.45 1.21
N TRP A 318 12.77 5.78 1.96
CA TRP A 318 13.73 6.83 1.61
C TRP A 318 15.18 6.35 1.75
N PRO A 319 16.11 6.88 0.94
CA PRO A 319 17.54 6.77 1.24
C PRO A 319 17.88 7.57 2.50
N SER A 320 19.13 7.44 2.99
CA SER A 320 19.57 8.11 4.22
C SER A 320 19.22 9.60 4.23
N CYS A 321 18.41 9.99 5.21
CA CYS A 321 18.01 11.39 5.41
C CYS A 321 19.10 12.24 6.08
N ASP A 322 20.31 11.71 6.30
CA ASP A 322 21.48 12.46 6.78
C ASP A 322 21.94 13.54 5.80
N LYS A 323 21.64 13.34 4.51
CA LYS A 323 21.80 14.38 3.48
C LYS A 323 20.60 15.35 3.52
N PRO A 324 20.82 16.67 3.66
CA PRO A 324 19.75 17.67 3.67
C PRO A 324 18.79 17.59 2.47
N GLU A 325 19.28 17.16 1.31
CA GLU A 325 18.50 17.01 0.08
C GLU A 325 17.49 15.85 0.15
N ASN A 326 17.92 14.71 0.72
CA ASN A 326 17.05 13.56 0.95
C ASN A 326 16.01 13.87 2.04
N LEU A 327 16.41 14.58 3.09
CA LEU A 327 15.47 15.08 4.10
C LEU A 327 14.49 16.09 3.49
N GLY A 328 14.95 16.95 2.57
CA GLY A 328 14.11 17.88 1.84
C GLY A 328 12.99 17.18 1.06
N SER A 329 13.30 16.10 0.35
CA SER A 329 12.28 15.33 -0.39
C SER A 329 11.31 14.57 0.53
N LEU A 330 11.77 14.15 1.71
CA LEU A 330 10.91 13.58 2.76
C LEU A 330 9.92 14.62 3.28
N VAL A 331 10.40 15.83 3.62
CA VAL A 331 9.55 16.95 4.08
C VAL A 331 8.50 17.31 3.04
N ARG A 332 8.88 17.39 1.75
CA ARG A 332 7.93 17.60 0.63
C ARG A 332 6.82 16.55 0.60
N SER A 333 7.12 15.30 0.90
CA SER A 333 6.12 14.22 0.92
C SER A 333 5.22 14.32 2.15
N ALA A 334 5.77 14.68 3.31
CA ALA A 334 4.98 14.92 4.52
C ALA A 334 4.00 16.10 4.36
N GLU A 335 4.41 17.18 3.68
CA GLU A 335 3.53 18.30 3.30
C GLU A 335 2.37 17.82 2.40
N ALA A 336 2.68 17.00 1.39
CA ALA A 336 1.67 16.41 0.51
C ALA A 336 0.72 15.46 1.25
N CYS A 337 1.20 14.66 2.21
CA CYS A 337 0.35 13.85 3.07
C CYS A 337 -0.69 14.72 3.80
N TYR A 338 -0.26 15.84 4.39
CA TYR A 338 -1.19 16.77 5.06
C TYR A 338 -2.22 17.35 4.07
N ASP A 339 -1.76 17.92 2.95
CA ASP A 339 -2.65 18.57 1.98
C ASP A 339 -3.63 17.58 1.35
N GLY A 340 -3.14 16.38 0.98
CA GLY A 340 -3.94 15.29 0.42
C GLY A 340 -4.99 14.77 1.42
N ALA A 341 -4.58 14.47 2.66
CA ALA A 341 -5.50 14.01 3.69
C ALA A 341 -6.61 15.04 3.97
N MET A 342 -6.27 16.34 3.98
CA MET A 342 -7.23 17.42 4.19
C MET A 342 -8.19 17.58 3.00
N ALA A 343 -7.69 17.51 1.78
CA ALA A 343 -8.48 17.65 0.55
C ALA A 343 -9.46 16.49 0.38
N TYR A 344 -8.97 15.25 0.48
CA TYR A 344 -9.77 14.03 0.36
C TYR A 344 -10.59 13.71 1.61
N LYS A 345 -10.33 14.39 2.73
CA LYS A 345 -10.91 14.13 4.05
C LYS A 345 -10.72 12.68 4.50
N THR A 346 -9.54 12.14 4.21
CA THR A 346 -9.14 10.77 4.53
C THR A 346 -8.00 10.80 5.55
N PRO A 347 -8.23 10.38 6.80
CA PRO A 347 -7.21 10.44 7.83
C PRO A 347 -6.18 9.33 7.65
N PHE A 348 -4.92 9.63 7.98
CA PHE A 348 -3.92 8.61 8.27
C PHE A 348 -4.23 7.96 9.61
N VAL A 349 -4.46 6.65 9.62
CA VAL A 349 -4.79 5.88 10.84
C VAL A 349 -3.63 5.02 11.33
N SER A 350 -2.60 4.86 10.52
CA SER A 350 -1.36 4.15 10.80
C SER A 350 -0.35 4.51 9.71
N GLY A 351 0.93 4.21 9.93
CA GLY A 351 1.98 4.43 8.96
C GLY A 351 3.32 3.83 9.42
N LYS A 352 4.31 3.86 8.54
CA LYS A 352 5.68 3.40 8.82
C LYS A 352 6.71 4.16 7.98
N ASP A 353 7.93 4.27 8.48
CA ASP A 353 9.06 4.80 7.74
C ASP A 353 10.26 3.83 7.72
N SER A 354 11.01 3.91 6.63
CA SER A 354 12.28 3.21 6.37
C SER A 354 13.20 4.20 5.67
N LEU A 355 14.06 4.86 6.45
CA LEU A 355 14.80 6.06 6.03
C LEU A 355 16.28 5.82 5.71
N ASN A 356 16.70 4.57 5.52
CA ASN A 356 18.09 4.19 5.19
C ASN A 356 18.17 3.20 4.01
N ASN A 357 17.24 3.32 3.06
CA ASN A 357 17.17 2.44 1.89
C ASN A 357 18.23 2.82 0.85
N GLN A 358 19.48 2.47 1.13
CA GLN A 358 20.62 2.62 0.25
C GLN A 358 21.65 1.52 0.51
N PHE A 359 22.51 1.27 -0.46
CA PHE A 359 23.57 0.27 -0.40
C PHE A 359 24.90 0.93 -0.76
N THR A 360 25.91 0.76 0.08
CA THR A 360 27.30 1.17 -0.25
C THR A 360 28.08 -0.05 -0.72
N THR A 361 28.55 0.00 -1.97
CA THR A 361 29.41 -1.02 -2.57
C THR A 361 30.82 -1.00 -1.98
N ASP A 362 31.60 -2.07 -2.16
CA ASP A 362 33.01 -2.20 -1.75
C ASP A 362 33.89 -1.07 -2.33
N SER A 363 33.47 -0.51 -3.48
CA SER A 363 34.17 0.59 -4.15
C SER A 363 33.90 1.97 -3.52
N GLY A 364 32.95 2.05 -2.58
CA GLY A 364 32.45 3.28 -1.98
C GLY A 364 31.34 3.97 -2.78
N GLU A 365 30.85 3.38 -3.87
CA GLU A 365 29.66 3.86 -4.59
C GLU A 365 28.40 3.61 -3.78
N VAL A 366 27.56 4.63 -3.63
CA VAL A 366 26.27 4.56 -2.94
C VAL A 366 25.14 4.42 -3.96
N ILE A 367 24.41 3.31 -3.88
CA ILE A 367 23.21 3.03 -4.67
C ILE A 367 21.99 3.35 -3.79
N SER A 368 21.20 4.34 -4.17
CA SER A 368 20.03 4.79 -3.40
C SER A 368 18.74 4.48 -4.15
N ILE A 369 17.70 4.08 -3.41
CA ILE A 369 16.35 4.00 -3.99
C ILE A 369 15.82 5.40 -4.33
N PRO A 370 14.89 5.55 -5.28
CA PRO A 370 14.11 6.76 -5.38
C PRO A 370 13.21 6.97 -4.13
N PRO A 371 12.85 8.22 -3.80
CA PRO A 371 11.80 8.52 -2.84
C PRO A 371 10.55 7.73 -3.22
N THR A 372 10.03 6.97 -2.27
CA THR A 372 8.95 6.02 -2.56
C THR A 372 7.90 6.13 -1.47
N MET A 373 6.69 6.52 -1.88
CA MET A 373 5.54 6.64 -0.99
C MET A 373 4.46 5.65 -1.40
N LEU A 374 4.28 4.62 -0.59
CA LEU A 374 3.18 3.67 -0.73
C LEU A 374 2.03 4.11 0.17
N ILE A 375 0.92 4.50 -0.46
CA ILE A 375 -0.33 4.78 0.24
C ILE A 375 -1.21 3.56 0.15
N SER A 376 -1.68 3.06 1.30
CA SER A 376 -2.75 2.05 1.33
C SER A 376 -4.06 2.72 1.71
N ALA A 377 -5.15 2.39 1.04
CA ALA A 377 -6.48 2.89 1.34
C ALA A 377 -7.40 1.76 1.80
N MET A 378 -8.18 2.06 2.85
CA MET A 378 -9.25 1.20 3.33
C MET A 378 -10.57 1.99 3.31
N GLY A 379 -11.55 1.50 2.55
CA GLY A 379 -12.84 2.18 2.35
C GLY A 379 -14.04 1.29 2.67
N ILE A 380 -15.12 1.88 3.20
CA ILE A 380 -16.36 1.13 3.43
C ILE A 380 -17.19 1.06 2.14
N VAL A 381 -17.52 -0.17 1.73
CA VAL A 381 -18.54 -0.44 0.71
C VAL A 381 -19.86 -0.72 1.44
N GLN A 382 -20.88 0.11 1.22
CA GLN A 382 -22.15 -0.01 1.96
C GLN A 382 -22.94 -1.27 1.57
N ASP A 383 -22.79 -1.73 0.33
CA ASP A 383 -23.46 -2.91 -0.20
C ASP A 383 -22.56 -3.64 -1.19
N ALA A 384 -22.04 -4.79 -0.77
CA ALA A 384 -21.17 -5.67 -1.53
C ALA A 384 -21.81 -6.17 -2.83
N THR A 385 -23.13 -6.17 -2.95
CA THR A 385 -23.82 -6.58 -4.19
C THR A 385 -23.74 -5.54 -5.30
N LYS A 386 -23.27 -4.33 -4.97
CA LYS A 386 -23.11 -3.21 -5.90
C LYS A 386 -21.65 -2.89 -6.22
N THR A 387 -20.72 -3.75 -5.83
CA THR A 387 -19.31 -3.59 -6.19
C THR A 387 -19.16 -3.65 -7.71
N CYS A 388 -18.27 -2.82 -8.24
CA CYS A 388 -17.85 -2.89 -9.64
C CYS A 388 -16.48 -3.56 -9.76
N THR A 389 -16.23 -4.15 -10.92
CA THR A 389 -14.90 -4.58 -11.38
C THR A 389 -14.60 -3.88 -12.70
N MET A 390 -13.32 -3.89 -13.10
CA MET A 390 -12.85 -3.11 -14.25
C MET A 390 -13.17 -3.74 -15.60
N ASP A 391 -13.40 -5.04 -15.66
CA ASP A 391 -13.58 -5.75 -16.93
C ASP A 391 -14.86 -5.32 -17.65
N ALA A 392 -14.77 -5.10 -18.97
CA ALA A 392 -15.90 -4.70 -19.79
C ALA A 392 -17.04 -5.73 -19.75
N LYS A 393 -18.28 -5.25 -19.68
CA LYS A 393 -19.47 -6.10 -19.45
C LYS A 393 -20.27 -6.42 -20.70
N ALA A 394 -20.42 -5.47 -21.63
CA ALA A 394 -21.20 -5.73 -22.85
C ALA A 394 -20.81 -4.85 -24.05
N ALA A 395 -20.87 -5.45 -25.24
CA ALA A 395 -20.85 -4.71 -26.49
C ALA A 395 -22.06 -3.75 -26.58
N GLY A 396 -21.84 -2.60 -27.23
CA GLY A 396 -22.82 -1.52 -27.34
C GLY A 396 -22.78 -0.51 -26.18
N ASN A 397 -22.07 -0.82 -25.08
CA ASN A 397 -21.83 0.13 -24.01
C ASN A 397 -20.81 1.19 -24.41
N ILE A 398 -20.80 2.29 -23.66
CA ILE A 398 -20.00 3.48 -23.91
C ILE A 398 -18.86 3.53 -22.90
N LEU A 399 -17.65 3.80 -23.39
CA LEU A 399 -16.51 4.13 -22.55
C LEU A 399 -16.47 5.65 -22.32
N LEU A 400 -16.65 6.04 -21.08
CA LEU A 400 -16.60 7.43 -20.62
C LEU A 400 -15.34 7.63 -19.78
N VAL A 401 -14.56 8.66 -20.08
CA VAL A 401 -13.43 9.08 -19.25
C VAL A 401 -13.84 10.27 -18.41
N ILE A 402 -13.61 10.18 -17.10
CA ILE A 402 -13.79 11.26 -16.13
C ILE A 402 -12.43 11.91 -15.87
N GLY A 403 -12.41 13.24 -15.75
CA GLY A 403 -11.21 14.04 -15.49
C GLY A 403 -10.55 14.56 -16.77
N ASN A 404 -9.66 15.54 -16.61
CA ASN A 404 -8.90 16.13 -17.71
C ASN A 404 -7.62 15.35 -17.98
N THR A 405 -7.23 15.24 -19.25
CA THR A 405 -5.88 14.82 -19.63
C THR A 405 -5.00 16.04 -19.89
N THR A 406 -3.75 15.99 -19.43
CA THR A 406 -2.73 17.03 -19.68
C THR A 406 -1.54 16.45 -20.45
N SER A 407 -0.72 17.35 -21.00
CA SER A 407 0.50 17.07 -21.74
C SER A 407 1.70 16.80 -20.83
N ALA A 408 1.55 17.00 -19.51
CA ALA A 408 2.57 16.70 -18.51
C ALA A 408 2.80 15.18 -18.45
N MET A 409 4.01 14.75 -18.81
CA MET A 409 4.38 13.33 -18.89
C MET A 409 5.66 13.00 -18.11
N CYS A 410 6.22 13.94 -17.34
CA CYS A 410 7.42 13.69 -16.56
C CYS A 410 7.16 12.56 -15.55
N GLY A 411 7.97 11.50 -15.63
CA GLY A 411 7.84 10.34 -14.75
C GLY A 411 6.88 9.27 -15.25
N SER A 412 6.16 9.51 -16.35
CA SER A 412 5.28 8.50 -16.93
C SER A 412 6.07 7.30 -17.46
N HIS A 413 5.43 6.13 -17.48
CA HIS A 413 5.98 4.89 -18.02
C HIS A 413 6.37 5.04 -19.50
N TYR A 414 5.68 5.88 -20.27
CA TYR A 414 6.09 6.24 -21.63
C TYR A 414 7.47 6.90 -21.64
N THR A 415 7.71 7.91 -20.80
CA THR A 415 9.02 8.60 -20.71
C THR A 415 10.10 7.80 -19.98
N MET A 416 9.73 6.71 -19.29
CA MET A 416 10.66 5.72 -18.76
C MET A 416 11.10 4.73 -19.84
N SER A 417 10.20 4.39 -20.76
CA SER A 417 10.46 3.42 -21.83
C SER A 417 11.13 4.04 -23.06
N TYR A 418 10.83 5.32 -23.36
CA TYR A 418 11.20 5.97 -24.62
C TYR A 418 11.92 7.31 -24.47
N SER A 419 12.92 7.51 -25.34
CA SER A 419 13.74 8.72 -25.39
C SER A 419 13.08 9.66 -26.39
N ASP A 420 12.13 10.45 -25.89
CA ASP A 420 11.35 11.37 -26.71
C ASP A 420 11.46 12.79 -26.14
N SER A 421 12.41 13.55 -26.68
CA SER A 421 12.65 14.95 -26.29
C SER A 421 11.52 15.90 -26.67
N SER A 422 10.52 15.45 -27.44
CA SER A 422 9.32 16.24 -27.72
C SER A 422 8.30 16.21 -26.58
N ARG A 423 8.45 15.32 -25.60
CA ARG A 423 7.52 15.20 -24.46
C ARG A 423 7.72 16.33 -23.46
N SER A 424 6.63 16.74 -22.83
CA SER A 424 6.70 17.70 -21.72
C SER A 424 7.51 17.11 -20.58
N THR A 425 8.38 17.94 -20.03
CA THR A 425 9.13 17.64 -18.81
C THR A 425 8.43 18.13 -17.54
N ASP A 426 7.19 18.59 -17.67
CA ASP A 426 6.39 19.02 -16.53
C ASP A 426 5.84 17.82 -15.78
N VAL A 427 5.84 17.93 -14.44
CA VAL A 427 5.31 16.91 -13.53
C VAL A 427 3.79 16.95 -13.55
N PRO A 428 3.10 15.81 -13.75
CA PRO A 428 1.65 15.72 -13.57
C PRO A 428 1.26 16.19 -12.16
N LYS A 429 0.15 16.91 -12.04
CA LYS A 429 -0.29 17.49 -10.76
C LYS A 429 -1.68 17.00 -10.42
N THR A 430 -1.82 16.46 -9.20
CA THR A 430 -3.12 16.18 -8.60
C THR A 430 -3.78 17.49 -8.19
N ASP A 431 -4.97 17.75 -8.72
CA ASP A 431 -5.78 18.89 -8.29
C ASP A 431 -6.59 18.51 -7.03
N LEU A 432 -6.35 19.23 -5.93
CA LEU A 432 -6.93 18.96 -4.62
C LEU A 432 -8.43 19.31 -4.51
N HIS A 433 -9.02 19.89 -5.55
CA HIS A 433 -10.46 20.09 -5.67
C HIS A 433 -11.08 19.05 -6.60
N ASP A 434 -10.50 18.89 -7.80
CA ASP A 434 -11.08 18.03 -8.82
C ASP A 434 -11.02 16.55 -8.42
N GLY A 435 -9.91 16.06 -7.90
CA GLY A 435 -9.76 14.66 -7.48
C GLY A 435 -10.82 14.20 -6.47
N PRO A 436 -10.97 14.87 -5.30
CA PRO A 436 -12.03 14.55 -4.35
C PRO A 436 -13.45 14.69 -4.93
N SER A 437 -13.69 15.70 -5.78
CA SER A 437 -15.02 15.91 -6.39
C SER A 437 -15.40 14.80 -7.37
N GLN A 438 -14.44 14.32 -8.16
CA GLN A 438 -14.61 13.22 -9.09
C GLN A 438 -14.79 11.90 -8.36
N ALA A 439 -14.00 11.64 -7.31
CA ALA A 439 -14.17 10.46 -6.45
C ALA A 439 -15.60 10.38 -5.87
N ALA A 440 -16.12 11.51 -5.37
CA ALA A 440 -17.48 11.60 -4.85
C ALA A 440 -18.55 11.30 -5.92
N ILE A 441 -18.37 11.82 -7.14
CA ILE A 441 -19.33 11.59 -8.23
C ILE A 441 -19.27 10.15 -8.75
N VAL A 442 -18.08 9.59 -8.96
CA VAL A 442 -17.89 8.20 -9.40
C VAL A 442 -18.49 7.22 -8.40
N ALA A 443 -18.19 7.39 -7.10
CA ALA A 443 -18.80 6.58 -6.05
C ALA A 443 -20.34 6.70 -6.04
N GLY A 444 -20.86 7.91 -6.26
CA GLY A 444 -22.30 8.15 -6.40
C GLY A 444 -22.91 7.42 -7.58
N LEU A 445 -22.27 7.43 -8.75
CA LEU A 445 -22.73 6.73 -9.95
C LEU A 445 -22.75 5.21 -9.75
N ILE A 446 -21.71 4.64 -9.14
CA ILE A 446 -21.63 3.21 -8.79
C ILE A 446 -22.73 2.84 -7.79
N HIS A 447 -22.90 3.63 -6.72
CA HIS A 447 -23.92 3.36 -5.70
C HIS A 447 -25.34 3.31 -6.25
N HIS A 448 -25.64 4.12 -7.28
CA HIS A 448 -26.93 4.16 -7.96
C HIS A 448 -27.00 3.25 -9.20
N SER A 449 -26.01 2.37 -9.40
CA SER A 449 -25.95 1.41 -10.51
C SER A 449 -26.06 2.05 -11.89
N LYS A 450 -25.45 3.24 -12.05
CA LYS A 450 -25.36 3.97 -13.32
C LYS A 450 -24.14 3.61 -14.15
N VAL A 451 -23.18 2.95 -13.51
CA VAL A 451 -21.93 2.44 -14.06
C VAL A 451 -21.98 0.92 -13.98
N VAL A 452 -21.53 0.23 -15.04
CA VAL A 452 -21.50 -1.25 -15.07
C VAL A 452 -20.10 -1.83 -14.85
N SER A 453 -19.05 -1.09 -15.22
CA SER A 453 -17.66 -1.34 -14.85
C SER A 453 -16.93 -0.02 -14.66
N ALA A 454 -15.93 -0.01 -13.78
CA ALA A 454 -15.11 1.16 -13.50
C ALA A 454 -13.65 0.73 -13.34
N HIS A 455 -12.75 1.51 -13.90
CA HIS A 455 -11.32 1.32 -13.79
C HIS A 455 -10.64 2.67 -13.56
N ASP A 456 -9.60 2.71 -12.76
CA ASP A 456 -8.78 3.88 -12.57
C ASP A 456 -7.84 4.09 -13.79
N CYS A 457 -7.45 5.33 -14.08
CA CYS A 457 -6.54 5.64 -15.18
C CYS A 457 -5.18 6.05 -14.61
N SER A 458 -4.30 5.09 -14.41
CA SER A 458 -3.00 5.28 -13.74
C SER A 458 -1.82 4.99 -14.69
N ASP A 459 -0.95 4.06 -14.31
CA ASP A 459 0.25 3.64 -15.04
C ASP A 459 -0.03 3.33 -16.52
N GLY A 460 0.76 3.93 -17.42
CA GLY A 460 0.60 3.78 -18.86
C GLY A 460 -0.56 4.57 -19.47
N GLY A 461 -1.42 5.19 -18.67
CA GLY A 461 -2.46 6.10 -19.12
C GLY A 461 -3.68 5.41 -19.74
N LEU A 462 -4.43 6.19 -20.53
CA LEU A 462 -5.79 5.84 -20.96
C LEU A 462 -5.83 4.56 -21.81
N LEU A 463 -4.91 4.41 -22.76
CA LEU A 463 -4.96 3.24 -23.66
C LEU A 463 -4.56 1.93 -22.95
N VAL A 464 -3.71 1.99 -21.92
CA VAL A 464 -3.39 0.82 -21.11
C VAL A 464 -4.61 0.38 -20.32
N ALA A 465 -5.22 1.30 -19.54
CA ALA A 465 -6.43 1.01 -18.78
C ALA A 465 -7.58 0.52 -19.70
N ALA A 466 -7.79 1.16 -20.86
CA ALA A 466 -8.81 0.75 -21.82
C ALA A 466 -8.53 -0.64 -22.42
N ALA A 467 -7.27 -0.98 -22.70
CA ALA A 467 -6.88 -2.30 -23.17
C ALA A 467 -7.16 -3.36 -22.09
N GLU A 468 -6.80 -3.07 -20.83
CA GLU A 468 -7.08 -3.93 -19.68
C GLU A 468 -8.58 -4.23 -19.57
N MET A 469 -9.45 -3.20 -19.62
CA MET A 469 -10.90 -3.38 -19.62
C MET A 469 -11.37 -4.31 -20.74
N ALA A 470 -10.89 -4.07 -21.96
CA ALA A 470 -11.31 -4.80 -23.16
C ALA A 470 -10.89 -6.29 -23.11
N PHE A 471 -9.62 -6.59 -22.84
CA PHE A 471 -9.13 -7.98 -22.86
C PHE A 471 -9.52 -8.79 -21.60
N ALA A 472 -9.82 -8.13 -20.48
CA ALA A 472 -10.37 -8.78 -19.29
C ALA A 472 -11.85 -9.15 -19.50
N GLY A 473 -12.61 -8.26 -20.17
CA GLY A 473 -13.99 -8.50 -20.58
C GLY A 473 -14.13 -9.41 -21.79
N SER A 474 -13.07 -9.59 -22.59
CA SER A 474 -13.11 -10.24 -23.91
C SER A 474 -14.10 -9.56 -24.88
N ILE A 475 -14.10 -8.22 -24.88
CA ILE A 475 -15.00 -7.37 -25.67
C ILE A 475 -14.18 -6.33 -26.42
N GLY A 476 -14.36 -6.23 -27.73
CA GLY A 476 -13.69 -5.24 -28.57
C GLY A 476 -14.06 -3.80 -28.19
N LEU A 477 -13.19 -2.86 -28.56
CA LEU A 477 -13.33 -1.46 -28.18
C LEU A 477 -12.82 -0.55 -29.30
N ASP A 478 -13.66 0.42 -29.70
CA ASP A 478 -13.25 1.52 -30.57
C ASP A 478 -13.04 2.77 -29.71
N VAL A 479 -11.85 3.38 -29.78
CA VAL A 479 -11.46 4.58 -29.03
C VAL A 479 -11.23 5.76 -29.98
N ASP A 480 -11.74 6.92 -29.61
CA ASP A 480 -11.53 8.22 -30.26
C ASP A 480 -10.82 9.19 -29.31
N LEU A 481 -9.52 9.39 -29.52
CA LEU A 481 -8.71 10.26 -28.67
C LEU A 481 -9.11 11.74 -28.78
N SER A 482 -9.80 12.14 -29.86
CA SER A 482 -10.24 13.53 -30.04
C SER A 482 -11.39 13.93 -29.10
N ALA A 483 -12.05 12.94 -28.47
CA ALA A 483 -13.16 13.17 -27.55
C ALA A 483 -12.72 13.30 -26.07
N ILE A 484 -11.43 13.20 -25.78
CA ILE A 484 -10.89 13.34 -24.42
C ILE A 484 -11.09 14.76 -23.90
N ALA A 485 -11.51 14.89 -22.64
CA ALA A 485 -11.55 16.17 -21.96
C ALA A 485 -10.13 16.70 -21.70
N THR A 486 -9.88 17.93 -22.13
CA THR A 486 -8.63 18.64 -21.87
C THR A 486 -8.83 20.14 -21.95
N ASN A 487 -8.00 20.89 -21.25
CA ASN A 487 -7.97 22.36 -21.27
C ASN A 487 -6.82 22.92 -22.12
N GLU A 488 -6.06 22.06 -22.80
CA GLU A 488 -4.91 22.44 -23.61
C GLU A 488 -4.82 21.63 -24.90
N LYS A 489 -3.89 22.03 -25.78
CA LYS A 489 -3.66 21.27 -27.01
C LYS A 489 -2.88 20.00 -26.66
N LEU A 490 -3.52 18.85 -26.81
CA LEU A 490 -2.88 17.54 -26.69
C LEU A 490 -2.50 16.99 -28.06
N ASP A 491 -1.38 16.26 -28.11
CA ASP A 491 -1.10 15.35 -29.21
C ASP A 491 -1.55 13.94 -28.87
N ASP A 492 -1.58 13.08 -29.89
CA ASP A 492 -2.13 11.72 -29.79
C ASP A 492 -1.39 10.85 -28.75
N LEU A 493 -0.09 11.07 -28.54
CA LEU A 493 0.70 10.31 -27.55
C LEU A 493 0.38 10.74 -26.13
N ALA A 494 0.26 12.04 -25.87
CA ALA A 494 -0.17 12.54 -24.56
C ALA A 494 -1.62 12.13 -24.27
N ALA A 495 -2.51 12.22 -25.26
CA ALA A 495 -3.90 11.78 -25.15
C ALA A 495 -4.00 10.28 -24.80
N ALA A 496 -3.12 9.45 -25.37
CA ALA A 496 -3.09 8.00 -25.14
C ALA A 496 -2.42 7.59 -23.83
N PHE A 497 -1.27 8.19 -23.50
CA PHE A 497 -0.32 7.64 -22.51
C PHE A 497 0.10 8.61 -21.42
N ALA A 498 -0.43 9.84 -21.36
CA ALA A 498 -0.19 10.70 -20.20
C ALA A 498 -0.82 10.06 -18.96
N GLU A 499 -0.11 10.11 -17.84
CA GLU A 499 -0.52 9.58 -16.53
C GLU A 499 -1.02 10.73 -15.66
N THR A 500 -1.96 11.53 -16.20
CA THR A 500 -2.58 12.62 -15.43
C THR A 500 -3.42 12.01 -14.29
N PRO A 501 -3.18 12.41 -13.02
CA PRO A 501 -3.96 11.96 -11.87
C PRO A 501 -5.44 12.31 -11.98
N SER A 502 -6.25 11.75 -11.07
CA SER A 502 -7.69 12.05 -10.99
C SER A 502 -8.42 11.74 -12.30
N ARG A 503 -8.27 10.51 -12.80
CA ARG A 503 -9.01 10.04 -13.97
C ARG A 503 -9.56 8.63 -13.77
N TYR A 504 -10.74 8.42 -14.31
CA TYR A 504 -11.47 7.15 -14.25
C TYR A 504 -12.01 6.80 -15.63
N LEU A 505 -12.02 5.52 -15.96
CA LEU A 505 -12.73 4.95 -17.10
C LEU A 505 -13.99 4.26 -16.57
N LEU A 506 -15.13 4.66 -17.12
CA LEU A 506 -16.44 4.11 -16.74
C LEU A 506 -17.11 3.51 -17.97
N GLU A 507 -17.61 2.30 -17.84
CA GLU A 507 -18.54 1.72 -18.82
C GLU A 507 -19.97 2.10 -18.43
N ILE A 508 -20.67 2.76 -19.35
CA ILE A 508 -22.03 3.25 -19.18
C ILE A 508 -22.92 2.61 -20.24
N THR A 509 -24.12 2.19 -19.83
CA THR A 509 -25.11 1.69 -20.80
C THR A 509 -25.75 2.86 -21.58
N PRO A 510 -26.20 2.65 -22.82
CA PRO A 510 -26.86 3.70 -23.61
C PRO A 510 -28.04 4.37 -22.89
N GLU A 511 -28.78 3.61 -22.07
CA GLU A 511 -29.96 4.10 -21.35
C GLU A 511 -29.61 5.07 -20.22
N ASN A 512 -28.43 4.91 -19.60
CA ASN A 512 -27.99 5.76 -18.49
C ASN A 512 -27.19 6.99 -18.96
N LEU A 513 -26.67 6.99 -20.20
CA LEU A 513 -25.73 7.99 -20.70
C LEU A 513 -26.22 9.44 -20.54
N ASP A 514 -27.45 9.74 -20.98
CA ASP A 514 -28.00 11.11 -20.92
C ASP A 514 -28.17 11.63 -19.48
N GLU A 515 -28.46 10.74 -18.53
CA GLU A 515 -28.56 11.11 -17.11
C GLU A 515 -27.17 11.37 -16.52
N VAL A 516 -26.21 10.49 -16.81
CA VAL A 516 -24.82 10.62 -16.35
C VAL A 516 -24.19 11.91 -16.88
N ILE A 517 -24.31 12.19 -18.18
CA ILE A 517 -23.79 13.41 -18.82
C ILE A 517 -24.39 14.67 -18.19
N ARG A 518 -25.70 14.68 -17.93
CA ARG A 518 -26.34 15.82 -17.26
C ARG A 518 -25.78 16.04 -15.86
N LEU A 519 -25.65 14.97 -15.07
CA LEU A 519 -25.08 15.06 -13.74
C LEU A 519 -23.63 15.60 -13.76
N LEU A 520 -22.79 15.10 -14.67
CA LEU A 520 -21.41 15.54 -14.79
C LEU A 520 -21.32 17.03 -15.17
N ARG A 521 -22.17 17.48 -16.12
CA ARG A 521 -22.25 18.91 -16.49
C ARG A 521 -22.73 19.80 -15.34
N ASP A 522 -23.78 19.39 -14.63
CA ASP A 522 -24.33 20.13 -13.49
C ASP A 522 -23.30 20.27 -12.35
N LYS A 523 -22.43 19.26 -12.22
CA LYS A 523 -21.35 19.22 -11.23
C LYS A 523 -20.02 19.75 -11.75
N GLN A 524 -19.98 20.21 -13.00
CA GLN A 524 -18.77 20.74 -13.66
C GLN A 524 -17.59 19.76 -13.66
N ILE A 525 -17.88 18.46 -13.70
CA ILE A 525 -16.86 17.41 -13.81
C ILE A 525 -16.44 17.32 -15.27
N PRO A 526 -15.13 17.43 -15.60
CA PRO A 526 -14.63 17.18 -16.95
C PRO A 526 -14.87 15.72 -17.34
N PHE A 527 -15.31 15.47 -18.57
CA PHE A 527 -15.48 14.12 -19.10
C PHE A 527 -15.40 14.07 -20.64
N GLY A 528 -15.10 12.90 -21.17
CA GLY A 528 -15.11 12.59 -22.60
C GLY A 528 -15.80 11.27 -22.90
N GLU A 529 -16.67 11.25 -23.92
CA GLU A 529 -17.20 10.01 -24.51
C GLU A 529 -16.15 9.47 -25.48
N VAL A 530 -15.21 8.68 -24.98
CA VAL A 530 -13.98 8.34 -25.72
C VAL A 530 -14.10 7.04 -26.49
N GLY A 531 -15.12 6.22 -26.27
CA GLY A 531 -15.20 4.96 -27.00
C GLY A 531 -16.51 4.20 -26.87
N ARG A 532 -16.59 3.11 -27.64
CA ARG A 532 -17.73 2.21 -27.67
C ARG A 532 -17.24 0.77 -27.71
N PHE A 533 -17.72 -0.03 -26.76
CA PHE A 533 -17.50 -1.47 -26.75
C PHE A 533 -18.28 -2.12 -27.89
N ASN A 534 -17.74 -3.14 -28.52
CA ASN A 534 -18.30 -3.76 -29.72
C ASN A 534 -18.07 -5.28 -29.75
N ASP A 535 -18.70 -5.95 -30.73
CA ASP A 535 -18.64 -7.42 -30.88
C ASP A 535 -17.35 -7.91 -31.59
N SER A 536 -16.37 -7.03 -31.84
CA SER A 536 -15.09 -7.44 -32.39
C SER A 536 -14.18 -8.02 -31.31
N ASP A 537 -13.03 -8.56 -31.73
CA ASP A 537 -11.96 -9.05 -30.86
C ASP A 537 -10.76 -8.11 -30.87
N LYS A 538 -10.99 -6.81 -31.11
CA LYS A 538 -9.94 -5.82 -31.36
C LYS A 538 -10.09 -4.57 -30.52
N LEU A 539 -8.95 -3.94 -30.26
CA LEU A 539 -8.87 -2.52 -29.90
C LEU A 539 -8.57 -1.73 -31.17
N THR A 540 -9.40 -0.74 -31.48
CA THR A 540 -9.10 0.25 -32.53
C THR A 540 -9.01 1.64 -31.93
N VAL A 541 -8.07 2.46 -32.43
CA VAL A 541 -7.88 3.83 -31.96
C VAL A 541 -7.83 4.77 -33.14
N ARG A 542 -8.50 5.91 -33.01
CA ARG A 542 -8.45 7.00 -33.99
C ARG A 542 -8.20 8.36 -33.33
N SER A 543 -7.70 9.31 -34.13
CA SER A 543 -7.65 10.73 -33.80
C SER A 543 -8.19 11.58 -34.96
N SER A 544 -8.55 12.83 -34.66
CA SER A 544 -9.02 13.80 -35.66
C SER A 544 -7.97 14.09 -36.73
N ASP A 545 -6.69 13.99 -36.38
CA ASP A 545 -5.58 14.51 -37.18
C ASP A 545 -4.95 13.41 -38.05
N ALA A 546 -4.87 12.17 -37.55
CA ALA A 546 -4.18 11.07 -38.21
C ALA A 546 -5.10 9.98 -38.76
N GLY A 547 -6.40 10.01 -38.45
CA GLY A 547 -7.32 8.93 -38.80
C GLY A 547 -7.13 7.73 -37.89
N GLN A 548 -6.95 6.52 -38.44
CA GLN A 548 -6.74 5.31 -37.65
C GLN A 548 -5.28 5.20 -37.18
N LEU A 549 -5.09 5.16 -35.87
CA LEU A 549 -3.78 5.08 -35.20
C LEU A 549 -3.41 3.65 -34.77
N LEU A 550 -4.42 2.81 -34.50
CA LEU A 550 -4.22 1.46 -33.98
C LEU A 550 -5.37 0.54 -34.45
N ASP A 551 -5.01 -0.70 -34.79
CA ASP A 551 -5.90 -1.84 -35.07
C ASP A 551 -5.19 -3.10 -34.59
N GLN A 552 -5.49 -3.56 -33.36
CA GLN A 552 -4.78 -4.69 -32.74
C GLN A 552 -5.77 -5.70 -32.18
N PRO A 553 -5.55 -7.02 -32.42
CA PRO A 553 -6.27 -8.06 -31.70
C PRO A 553 -6.05 -7.94 -30.20
N LEU A 554 -7.12 -8.09 -29.41
CA LEU A 554 -7.03 -8.08 -27.95
C LEU A 554 -6.13 -9.19 -27.42
N ALA A 555 -6.08 -10.33 -28.11
CA ALA A 555 -5.21 -11.45 -27.77
C ALA A 555 -3.72 -11.07 -27.80
N ASP A 556 -3.31 -10.25 -28.76
CA ASP A 556 -1.91 -9.82 -28.90
C ASP A 556 -1.53 -8.85 -27.77
N LEU A 557 -2.44 -7.92 -27.43
CA LEU A 557 -2.25 -6.99 -26.31
C LEU A 557 -2.16 -7.73 -24.98
N LYS A 558 -3.09 -8.68 -24.76
CA LYS A 558 -3.10 -9.51 -23.56
C LYS A 558 -1.84 -10.38 -23.45
N ALA A 559 -1.34 -10.92 -24.57
CA ALA A 559 -0.09 -11.67 -24.59
C ALA A 559 1.11 -10.80 -24.19
N SER A 560 1.17 -9.55 -24.66
CA SER A 560 2.20 -8.60 -24.20
C SER A 560 2.10 -8.31 -22.71
N TRP A 561 0.88 -8.14 -22.18
CA TRP A 561 0.65 -7.88 -20.76
C TRP A 561 0.97 -9.07 -19.85
N LEU A 562 0.67 -10.30 -20.26
CA LEU A 562 0.99 -11.51 -19.49
C LEU A 562 2.48 -11.85 -19.56
N GLY A 563 3.12 -11.71 -20.73
CA GLY A 563 4.37 -12.39 -21.03
C GLY A 563 5.61 -11.96 -20.23
N THR A 564 5.66 -10.73 -19.70
CA THR A 564 6.89 -10.21 -19.04
C THR A 564 7.24 -10.94 -17.76
N LEU A 565 6.23 -11.35 -16.97
CA LEU A 565 6.39 -11.98 -15.66
C LEU A 565 5.72 -13.36 -15.60
N ASP A 566 5.51 -14.01 -16.75
CA ASP A 566 4.95 -15.36 -16.83
C ASP A 566 6.06 -16.39 -16.57
N TRP A 567 6.39 -16.58 -15.28
CA TRP A 567 7.49 -17.42 -14.79
C TRP A 567 7.12 -18.89 -14.58
#